data_AF-A0A1C6AVG8-F1
#
_entry.id   AF-A0A1C6AVG8-F1
#
_cell.length_a   1.000
_cell.length_b   1.000
_cell.length_c   1.000
_cell.angle_alpha   90.00
_cell.angle_beta   90.00
_cell.angle_gamma   90.00
#
_symmetry.space_group_name_H-M   'P 1'
#
loop_
_entity.id
_entity.type
_entity.pdbx_description
1 polymer ?
#
loop_
_entity_poly.entity_id
_entity_poly.type
_entity_poly.pdbx_seq_one_letter_code
_entity_poly.pdbx_strand_id
1 'polypeptide(L)'
;MAIPWRKKLFLTVKLMLKGDGYKRAEYLKAEKMFGKFGDKIYWYPRNIPSDPEMIYLHNIIKIATGVYFCTHDIMELMFNENNECVAN
;
A
#
# COMPACT_ATOMS: atom_id res chain seq x y z
N MET A 1 7.59 -9.18 7.39
CA MET A 1 9.02 -8.92 7.17
C MET A 1 9.18 -7.51 6.60
N ALA A 2 9.65 -6.54 7.39
CA ALA A 2 9.83 -5.17 6.91
C ALA A 2 10.75 -5.14 5.66
N ILE A 3 10.22 -4.63 4.55
CA ILE A 3 10.95 -4.59 3.27
C ILE A 3 12.15 -3.64 3.41
N PRO A 4 13.38 -4.05 3.06
CA PRO A 4 14.55 -3.19 3.16
C PRO A 4 14.37 -1.88 2.37
N TRP A 5 14.78 -0.75 2.96
CA TRP A 5 14.58 0.58 2.37
C TRP A 5 15.13 0.71 0.94
N ARG A 6 16.28 0.06 0.63
CA ARG A 6 16.88 0.03 -0.71
C ARG A 6 15.97 -0.64 -1.74
N LYS A 7 15.33 -1.75 -1.35
CA LYS A 7 14.38 -2.46 -2.21
C LYS A 7 13.14 -1.61 -2.44
N LYS A 8 12.60 -0.99 -1.38
CA LYS A 8 11.46 -0.06 -1.47
C LYS A 8 11.76 1.13 -2.38
N LEU A 9 12.96 1.71 -2.30
CA LEU A 9 13.40 2.79 -3.18
C LEU A 9 13.45 2.33 -4.64
N PHE A 10 14.09 1.19 -4.92
CA PHE A 10 14.19 0.64 -6.28
C PHE A 10 12.80 0.35 -6.88
N LEU A 11 11.89 -0.24 -6.10
CA LEU A 11 10.51 -0.49 -6.48
C LEU A 11 9.78 0.82 -6.82
N THR A 12 9.94 1.84 -5.98
CA THR A 12 9.30 3.15 -6.16
C THR A 12 9.78 3.80 -7.46
N VAL A 13 11.09 3.80 -7.72
CA VAL A 13 11.65 4.30 -8.99
C VAL A 13 11.07 3.55 -10.18
N LYS A 14 10.99 2.21 -10.12
CA LYS A 14 10.45 1.40 -11.21
C LYS A 14 8.94 1.58 -11.42
N LEU A 15 8.17 1.89 -10.37
CA LEU A 15 6.76 2.27 -10.47
C LEU A 15 6.57 3.64 -11.13
N MET A 16 7.48 4.59 -10.88
CA MET A 16 7.47 5.90 -11.55
C MET A 16 7.72 5.78 -13.06
N LEU A 17 8.62 4.87 -13.48
CA LEU A 17 8.96 4.63 -14.88
C LEU A 17 7.83 3.96 -15.68
N LYS A 18 6.96 3.18 -15.03
CA LYS A 18 5.78 2.58 -15.68
C LYS A 18 4.67 3.63 -15.75
N GLY A 19 4.14 3.91 -16.95
CA GLY A 19 3.07 4.90 -17.13
C GLY A 19 1.66 4.39 -16.81
N ASP A 20 1.39 3.13 -17.14
CA ASP A 20 0.07 2.50 -17.05
C ASP A 20 -0.18 1.82 -15.69
N GLY A 21 -1.39 1.99 -15.14
CA GLY A 21 -1.77 1.45 -13.83
C GLY A 21 -1.93 -0.06 -13.80
N TYR A 22 -2.27 -0.70 -14.93
CA TYR A 22 -2.32 -2.16 -15.02
C TYR A 22 -0.92 -2.78 -14.99
N LYS A 23 0.02 -2.22 -15.77
CA LYS A 23 1.43 -2.65 -15.75
C LYS A 23 2.10 -2.46 -14.39
N ARG A 24 1.69 -1.45 -13.62
CA ARG A 24 2.12 -1.27 -12.22
C ARG A 24 1.56 -2.37 -11.32
N ALA A 25 0.27 -2.68 -11.45
CA ALA A 25 -0.36 -3.74 -10.66
C ALA A 25 0.27 -5.11 -10.93
N GLU A 26 0.54 -5.46 -12.19
CA GLU A 26 1.25 -6.70 -12.55
C GLU A 26 2.65 -6.75 -11.94
N TYR A 27 3.36 -5.61 -11.95
CA TYR A 27 4.68 -5.52 -11.35
C TYR A 27 4.65 -5.73 -9.82
N LEU A 28 3.69 -5.10 -9.14
CA LEU A 28 3.48 -5.27 -7.70
C LEU A 28 3.09 -6.71 -7.33
N LYS A 29 2.30 -7.37 -8.19
CA LYS A 29 1.95 -8.79 -8.06
C LYS A 29 3.19 -9.68 -8.20
N ALA A 30 4.06 -9.40 -9.18
CA ALA A 30 5.29 -10.16 -9.42
C ALA A 30 6.29 -10.05 -8.24
N GLU A 31 6.37 -8.88 -7.62
CA GLU A 31 7.26 -8.62 -6.47
C GLU A 31 6.71 -9.19 -5.15
N LYS A 32 5.48 -9.72 -5.14
CA LYS A 32 4.79 -10.33 -3.98
C LYS A 32 4.85 -9.45 -2.72
N MET A 33 4.66 -8.14 -2.90
CA MET A 33 4.79 -7.17 -1.79
C MET A 33 3.59 -7.16 -0.85
N PHE A 34 2.40 -7.48 -1.37
CA PHE A 34 1.15 -7.45 -0.63
C PHE A 34 0.86 -8.82 -0.04
N GLY A 35 0.20 -8.85 1.14
CA GLY A 35 -0.20 -10.12 1.77
C GLY A 35 -1.12 -10.95 0.87
N LYS A 36 -1.99 -10.29 0.12
CA LYS A 36 -2.73 -10.88 -1.01
C LYS A 36 -2.90 -9.84 -2.11
N PHE A 37 -2.69 -10.27 -3.35
CA PHE A 37 -2.89 -9.45 -4.53
C PHE A 37 -3.68 -10.25 -5.55
N GLY A 38 -4.98 -9.97 -5.63
CA GLY A 38 -5.91 -10.64 -6.54
C GLY A 38 -5.74 -10.23 -8.00
N ASP A 39 -6.77 -10.53 -8.79
CA ASP A 39 -6.77 -10.34 -10.23
C ASP A 39 -7.54 -9.10 -10.67
N LYS A 40 -7.20 -8.56 -11.85
CA LYS A 40 -7.83 -7.38 -12.46
C LYS A 40 -7.77 -6.13 -11.57
N ILE A 41 -6.60 -5.88 -10.99
CA ILE A 41 -6.34 -4.70 -10.16
C ILE A 41 -5.80 -3.56 -11.03
N TYR A 42 -6.31 -2.35 -10.83
CA TYR A 42 -5.73 -1.11 -11.36
C TYR A 42 -5.03 -0.34 -10.26
N TRP A 43 -3.72 -0.12 -10.40
CA TRP A 43 -2.91 0.56 -9.38
C TRP A 43 -2.34 1.88 -9.91
N TYR A 44 -2.93 2.99 -9.49
CA TYR A 44 -2.42 4.33 -9.81
C TYR A 44 -1.35 4.87 -8.83
N PRO A 45 -1.42 4.65 -7.50
CA PRO A 45 -0.52 5.31 -6.56
C PRO A 45 0.95 5.03 -6.83
N ARG A 46 1.78 6.06 -6.70
CA ARG A 46 3.25 5.92 -6.81
C ARG A 46 3.91 5.66 -5.46
N ASN A 47 3.20 5.97 -4.38
CA ASN A 47 3.68 5.71 -3.03
C ASN A 47 3.36 4.27 -2.64
N ILE A 48 4.34 3.60 -2.05
CA ILE A 48 4.19 2.23 -1.53
C ILE A 48 3.87 2.36 -0.02
N PRO A 49 2.83 1.65 0.48
CA PRO A 49 2.49 1.65 1.90
C PRO A 49 3.70 1.29 2.78
N SER A 50 3.66 1.68 4.06
CA SER A 50 4.71 1.31 5.02
C SER A 50 4.80 -0.20 5.15
N ASP A 51 3.65 -0.85 5.41
CA ASP A 51 3.55 -2.29 5.65
C ASP A 51 2.61 -2.97 4.64
N PRO A 52 3.04 -3.13 3.37
CA PRO A 52 2.19 -3.68 2.31
C PRO A 52 1.76 -5.12 2.59
N GLU A 53 2.53 -5.87 3.38
CA GLU A 53 2.23 -7.26 3.76
C GLU A 53 0.91 -7.41 4.53
N MET A 54 0.49 -6.36 5.25
CA MET A 54 -0.77 -6.36 6.01
C MET A 54 -2.00 -6.05 5.13
N ILE A 55 -1.78 -5.73 3.85
CA ILE A 55 -2.84 -5.32 2.94
C ILE A 55 -3.23 -6.50 2.05
N TYR A 56 -4.52 -6.84 2.08
CA TYR A 56 -5.11 -7.95 1.33
C TYR A 56 -6.05 -7.45 0.25
N LEU A 57 -5.52 -7.29 -0.97
CA LEU A 57 -6.30 -6.90 -2.15
C LEU A 57 -6.88 -8.15 -2.81
N HIS A 58 -8.20 -8.20 -2.94
CA HIS A 58 -8.94 -9.24 -3.65
C HIS A 58 -9.07 -8.90 -5.16
N ASN A 59 -10.13 -9.33 -5.83
CA ASN A 59 -10.28 -9.19 -7.27
C ASN A 59 -11.06 -7.91 -7.64
N ILE A 60 -10.80 -7.38 -8.85
CA ILE A 60 -11.56 -6.27 -9.45
C ILE A 60 -11.51 -4.99 -8.60
N ILE A 61 -10.31 -4.63 -8.15
CA ILE A 61 -10.07 -3.42 -7.35
C ILE A 61 -9.44 -2.34 -8.22
N LYS A 62 -9.96 -1.11 -8.17
CA LYS A 62 -9.38 0.05 -8.87
C LYS A 62 -8.99 1.11 -7.85
N ILE A 63 -7.71 1.44 -7.81
CA ILE A 63 -7.15 2.41 -6.87
C ILE A 63 -6.77 3.66 -7.65
N ALA A 64 -7.43 4.77 -7.29
CA ALA A 64 -7.29 6.06 -7.95
C ALA A 64 -6.03 6.83 -7.52
N THR A 65 -5.80 7.98 -8.15
CA THR A 65 -4.74 8.90 -7.76
C THR A 65 -4.97 9.47 -6.38
N GLY A 66 -3.90 9.68 -5.61
CA GLY A 66 -3.98 10.27 -4.26
C GLY A 66 -4.45 9.32 -3.16
N VAL A 67 -4.83 8.07 -3.48
CA VAL A 67 -5.13 7.07 -2.44
C VAL A 67 -3.83 6.68 -1.72
N TYR A 68 -3.86 6.78 -0.40
CA TYR A 68 -2.77 6.41 0.49
C TYR A 68 -3.25 5.35 1.49
N PHE A 69 -2.48 4.27 1.62
CA PHE A 69 -2.71 3.23 2.62
C PHE A 69 -1.81 3.50 3.81
N CYS A 70 -2.40 3.90 4.93
CA CYS A 70 -1.69 4.11 6.18
C CYS A 70 -1.87 2.88 7.07
N THR A 71 -0.78 2.17 7.35
CA THR A 71 -0.75 0.97 8.19
C THR A 71 -0.38 1.29 9.64
N HIS A 72 -0.66 2.52 10.09
CA HIS A 72 -0.32 2.97 11.44
C HIS A 72 -0.87 2.01 12.50
N ASP A 73 -0.04 1.79 13.52
CA ASP A 73 -0.41 1.07 14.71
C ASP A 73 -1.36 1.93 15.55
N ILE A 74 -2.35 1.27 16.13
CA ILE A 74 -3.35 1.92 16.98
C ILE A 74 -2.84 1.92 18.44
N MET A 75 -1.52 1.99 18.66
CA MET A 75 -0.97 2.06 20.03
C MET A 75 -1.51 3.27 20.78
N GLU A 76 -1.85 4.35 20.08
CA GLU A 76 -2.49 5.52 20.66
C GLU A 76 -3.80 5.17 21.39
N LEU A 77 -4.68 4.33 20.83
CA LEU A 77 -5.90 3.88 21.53
C LEU A 77 -5.62 2.86 22.64
N MET A 78 -4.45 2.23 22.66
CA MET A 78 -4.04 1.36 23.77
C MET A 78 -3.51 2.14 24.97
N PHE A 79 -2.89 3.30 24.74
CA PHE A 79 -2.37 4.17 25.81
C PHE A 79 -3.34 5.29 26.21
N ASN A 80 -4.33 5.60 25.37
CA ASN A 80 -5.34 6.61 25.64
C ASN A 80 -6.70 5.92 25.82
N GLU A 81 -7.10 5.66 27.07
CA GLU A 81 -8.45 5.12 27.42
C GLU A 81 -9.58 6.15 27.26
N ASN A 82 -9.27 7.38 26.86
CA ASN A 82 -10.26 8.45 26.72
C ASN A 82 -11.06 8.26 25.43
N ASN A 83 -12.30 7.80 25.56
CA ASN A 83 -13.27 7.63 24.46
C ASN A 83 -13.79 8.95 23.86
N GLU A 84 -13.03 10.02 23.96
CA GLU A 84 -13.40 11.33 23.45
C GLU A 84 -12.94 11.41 22.00
N CYS A 85 -13.89 11.50 21.07
CA CYS A 85 -13.57 11.83 19.68
C CYS A 85 -12.91 13.21 19.67
N VAL A 86 -11.59 13.25 19.49
CA VAL A 86 -10.86 14.49 19.24
C VAL A 86 -11.29 14.99 17.85
N ALA A 87 -12.35 15.79 17.82
CA ALA A 87 -12.71 16.59 16.68
C ALA A 87 -11.61 17.67 16.53
N ASN A 88 -10.75 17.49 15.53
CA ASN A 88 -9.86 18.57 15.08
C ASN A 88 -10.68 19.70 14.45
#